data_AF-A0A5B8ZA63-F1
#
_entry.id   AF-A0A5B8ZA63-F1
#
_cell.length_a   1.000
_cell.length_b   1.000
_cell.length_c   1.000
_cell.angle_alpha   90.00
_cell.angle_beta   90.00
_cell.angle_gamma   90.00
#
_symmetry.space_group_name_H-M   'P 1'
#
loop_
_entity.id
_entity.type
_entity.pdbx_description
1 polymer ?
#
loop_
_entity_poly.entity_id
_entity_poly.type
_entity_poly.pdbx_seq_one_letter_code
_entity_poly.pdbx_strand_id
1 'polypeptide(L)'
;MYWSAKVDPSIDLSSNQIISVIIEFKTKPARIAVLVAKANGITLTLEEAKRQVEQSHHTFRKLLTLLDENNVPYRIKYTYKTAFNGVTIELPANEIKRLTASPVISKIYLDKQIQLEPPVQPRDQM
;
A
#
# COMPACT_ATOMS: atom_id res chain seq x y z
N MET A 1 -0.34 -5.50 -22.12
CA MET A 1 0.09 -4.47 -21.16
C MET A 1 0.25 -5.15 -19.80
N TYR A 2 1.47 -5.26 -19.27
CA TYR A 2 1.72 -5.98 -18.01
C TYR A 2 1.66 -5.00 -16.84
N TRP A 3 0.81 -5.26 -15.85
CA TRP A 3 0.81 -4.49 -14.60
C TRP A 3 2.02 -4.86 -13.77
N SER A 4 2.71 -3.86 -13.22
CA SER A 4 3.83 -4.06 -12.30
C SER A 4 3.37 -4.34 -10.87
N ALA A 5 2.14 -3.95 -10.55
CA ALA A 5 1.48 -4.17 -9.26
C ALA A 5 0.34 -5.20 -9.36
N LYS A 6 0.14 -5.99 -8.30
CA LYS A 6 -1.02 -6.89 -8.16
C LYS A 6 -2.15 -6.17 -7.43
N VAL A 7 -3.37 -6.28 -7.93
CA VAL A 7 -4.56 -5.67 -7.32
C VAL A 7 -5.44 -6.76 -6.72
N ASP A 8 -5.97 -6.52 -5.51
CA ASP A 8 -6.97 -7.38 -4.87
C ASP A 8 -8.17 -7.55 -5.82
N PRO A 9 -8.54 -8.79 -6.19
CA PRO A 9 -9.59 -9.05 -7.15
C PRO A 9 -11.00 -8.65 -6.66
N SER A 10 -11.16 -8.36 -5.36
CA SER A 10 -12.42 -7.83 -4.82
C SER A 10 -12.64 -6.34 -5.11
N ILE A 11 -11.65 -5.63 -5.67
CA ILE A 11 -11.79 -4.24 -6.09
C ILE A 11 -12.40 -4.16 -7.49
N ASP A 12 -13.57 -3.53 -7.61
CA ASP A 12 -14.17 -3.21 -8.90
C ASP A 12 -13.49 -1.98 -9.53
N LEU A 13 -12.54 -2.23 -10.44
CA LEU A 13 -11.80 -1.20 -11.18
C LEU A 13 -12.61 -0.51 -12.30
N SER A 14 -13.92 -0.76 -12.40
CA SER A 14 -14.82 -0.01 -13.28
C SER A 14 -15.67 1.01 -12.53
N SER A 15 -15.78 0.89 -11.20
CA SER A 15 -16.58 1.77 -10.35
C SER A 15 -15.95 3.15 -10.19
N ASN A 16 -16.78 4.20 -10.16
CA ASN A 16 -16.38 5.57 -9.81
C ASN A 16 -16.50 5.84 -8.30
N GLN A 17 -16.87 4.84 -7.49
CA GLN A 17 -16.98 4.97 -6.05
C GLN A 17 -15.60 5.30 -5.45
N ILE A 18 -15.57 6.28 -4.55
CA ILE A 18 -14.39 6.55 -3.72
C ILE A 18 -14.25 5.42 -2.72
N ILE A 19 -13.12 4.71 -2.80
CA ILE A 19 -12.78 3.61 -1.90
C ILE A 19 -11.46 3.89 -1.19
N SER A 20 -11.26 3.27 -0.03
CA SER A 20 -9.97 3.27 0.68
C SER A 20 -9.19 2.02 0.29
N VAL A 21 -7.92 2.18 -0.09
CA VAL A 21 -7.03 1.06 -0.42
C VAL A 21 -5.70 1.18 0.29
N ILE A 22 -5.12 0.03 0.65
CA ILE A 22 -3.78 -0.08 1.22
C ILE A 22 -2.82 -0.45 0.08
N ILE A 23 -1.82 0.39 -0.17
CA ILE A 23 -0.82 0.20 -1.20
C ILE A 23 0.50 -0.22 -0.55
N GLU A 24 0.99 -1.40 -0.93
CA GLU A 24 2.29 -1.94 -0.53
C GLU A 24 3.38 -1.54 -1.52
N PHE A 25 4.49 -1.01 -1.04
CA PHE A 25 5.65 -0.69 -1.87
C PHE A 25 6.58 -1.90 -2.02
N LYS A 26 7.30 -1.98 -3.14
CA LYS A 26 8.30 -3.04 -3.38
C LYS A 26 9.49 -2.95 -2.41
N THR A 27 9.85 -1.74 -2.02
CA THR A 27 10.93 -1.50 -1.04
C THR A 27 10.52 -2.06 0.32
N LYS A 28 11.29 -3.00 0.86
CA LYS A 28 11.03 -3.58 2.18
C LYS A 28 11.26 -2.55 3.29
N PRO A 29 10.59 -2.69 4.45
CA PRO A 29 10.93 -1.87 5.60
C PRO A 29 12.39 -2.07 6.02
N ALA A 30 13.03 -1.00 6.52
CA ALA A 30 14.48 -0.93 6.62
C ALA A 30 15.12 -2.09 7.40
N ARG A 31 14.56 -2.46 8.57
CA ARG A 31 15.06 -3.57 9.38
C ARG A 31 14.97 -4.92 8.64
N ILE A 32 13.89 -5.13 7.89
CA ILE A 32 13.69 -6.35 7.11
C ILE A 32 14.66 -6.38 5.92
N ALA A 33 14.88 -5.25 5.25
CA ALA A 33 15.83 -5.13 4.14
C ALA A 33 17.26 -5.50 4.57
N VAL A 34 17.71 -5.01 5.73
CA VAL A 34 19.03 -5.36 6.31
C VAL A 34 19.13 -6.85 6.60
N LEU A 35 18.11 -7.46 7.22
CA LEU A 35 18.10 -8.89 7.51
C LEU A 35 18.17 -9.74 6.24
N VAL A 36 17.39 -9.40 5.21
CA VAL A 36 17.41 -10.09 3.92
C VAL A 36 18.76 -9.92 3.21
N ALA A 37 19.32 -8.70 3.21
CA ALA A 37 20.63 -8.45 2.61
C ALA A 37 21.71 -9.29 3.29
N LYS A 38 21.74 -9.30 4.64
CA LYS A 38 22.68 -10.12 5.42
C LYS A 38 22.54 -11.61 5.12
N ALA A 39 21.31 -12.12 5.03
CA ALA A 39 21.06 -13.52 4.67
C ALA A 39 21.55 -13.87 3.26
N ASN A 40 21.58 -12.90 2.35
CA ASN A 40 22.10 -13.04 0.99
C ASN A 40 23.60 -12.70 0.87
N GLY A 41 24.32 -12.49 1.98
CA GLY A 41 25.74 -12.12 1.97
C GLY A 41 26.04 -10.69 1.52
N ILE A 42 25.03 -9.81 1.47
CA ILE A 42 25.15 -8.40 1.06
C ILE A 42 25.21 -7.51 2.31
N THR A 43 26.16 -6.57 2.32
CA THR A 43 26.21 -5.51 3.34
C THR A 43 25.24 -4.39 2.98
N LEU A 44 24.26 -4.14 3.84
CA LEU A 44 23.35 -3.00 3.77
C LEU A 44 23.24 -2.41 5.17
N THR A 45 23.56 -1.12 5.32
CA THR A 45 23.41 -0.45 6.61
C THR A 45 21.95 -0.10 6.87
N LEU A 46 21.59 0.06 8.15
CA LEU A 46 20.24 0.49 8.51
C LEU A 46 19.90 1.88 7.96
N GLU A 47 20.87 2.79 7.93
CA GLU A 47 20.67 4.16 7.43
C GLU A 47 20.44 4.18 5.90
N GLU A 48 21.18 3.39 5.13
CA GLU A 48 20.92 3.22 3.70
C GLU A 48 19.53 2.62 3.45
N ALA A 49 19.15 1.61 4.22
CA ALA A 49 17.84 0.98 4.10
C ALA A 49 16.70 1.96 4.45
N LYS A 50 16.87 2.81 5.48
CA LYS A 50 15.92 3.90 5.81
C LYS A 50 15.83 4.91 4.67
N ARG A 51 16.96 5.30 4.08
CA ARG A 51 16.99 6.20 2.92
C ARG A 51 16.23 5.62 1.73
N GLN A 52 16.36 4.32 1.47
CA GLN A 52 15.58 3.63 0.42
C GLN A 52 14.07 3.66 0.71
N VAL A 53 13.66 3.48 1.96
CA VAL A 53 12.24 3.64 2.37
C VAL A 53 11.77 5.06 2.07
N GLU A 54 12.49 6.11 2.50
CA GLU A 54 12.11 7.49 2.21
C GLU A 54 12.04 7.80 0.70
N GLN A 55 12.99 7.26 -0.08
CA GLN A 55 12.99 7.41 -1.53
C GLN A 55 11.79 6.72 -2.19
N SER A 56 11.35 5.56 -1.68
CA SER A 56 10.14 4.90 -2.18
C SER A 56 8.89 5.77 -1.95
N HIS A 57 8.79 6.41 -0.79
CA HIS A 57 7.71 7.36 -0.48
C HIS A 57 7.76 8.62 -1.34
N HIS A 58 8.94 9.17 -1.58
CA HIS A 58 9.10 10.32 -2.48
C HIS A 58 8.73 9.98 -3.93
N THR A 59 9.14 8.80 -4.39
CA THR A 59 8.81 8.31 -5.74
C THR A 59 7.31 8.06 -5.88
N PHE A 60 6.66 7.50 -4.85
CA PHE A 60 5.21 7.34 -4.82
C PHE A 60 4.49 8.70 -4.84
N ARG A 61 4.94 9.70 -4.07
CA ARG A 61 4.34 11.05 -4.15
C ARG A 61 4.44 11.66 -5.55
N LYS A 62 5.58 11.47 -6.22
CA LYS A 62 5.73 11.87 -7.63
C LYS A 62 4.77 11.12 -8.56
N LEU A 63 4.48 9.85 -8.30
CA LEU A 63 3.47 9.12 -9.08
C LEU A 63 2.08 9.75 -8.95
N LEU A 64 1.74 10.31 -7.79
CA LEU A 64 0.43 10.94 -7.57
C LEU A 64 0.23 12.21 -8.40
N THR A 65 1.28 12.81 -8.98
CA THR A 65 1.09 13.93 -9.91
C THR A 65 0.30 13.51 -11.14
N LEU A 66 0.32 12.23 -11.52
CA LEU A 66 -0.55 11.69 -12.58
C LEU A 66 -2.04 11.83 -12.21
N LEU A 67 -2.38 11.74 -10.93
CA LEU A 67 -3.75 11.97 -10.45
C LEU A 67 -4.08 13.45 -10.48
N ASP A 68 -3.16 14.31 -10.03
CA ASP A 68 -3.31 15.77 -10.06
C ASP A 68 -3.52 16.29 -11.49
N GLU A 69 -2.70 15.84 -12.45
CA GLU A 69 -2.80 16.18 -13.88
C GLU A 69 -4.14 15.78 -14.51
N ASN A 70 -4.78 14.72 -13.97
CA ASN A 70 -6.07 14.24 -14.42
C ASN A 70 -7.23 14.76 -13.55
N ASN A 71 -6.98 15.71 -12.64
CA ASN A 71 -7.96 16.26 -11.69
C ASN A 71 -8.68 15.18 -10.86
N VAL A 72 -7.98 14.08 -10.56
CA VAL A 72 -8.52 12.99 -9.76
C VAL A 72 -8.40 13.36 -8.28
N PRO A 73 -9.52 13.45 -7.54
CA PRO A 73 -9.44 13.69 -6.11
C PRO A 73 -8.88 12.47 -5.39
N TYR A 74 -7.92 12.67 -4.50
CA TYR A 74 -7.42 11.63 -3.62
C TYR A 74 -7.04 12.17 -2.24
N ARG A 75 -6.97 11.28 -1.25
CA ARG A 75 -6.51 11.60 0.11
C ARG A 75 -5.65 10.49 0.67
N ILE A 76 -4.42 10.80 1.07
CA ILE A 76 -3.59 9.86 1.85
C ILE A 76 -4.08 9.90 3.30
N LYS A 77 -4.58 8.76 3.82
CA LYS A 77 -5.02 8.61 5.22
C LYS A 77 -3.85 8.30 6.15
N TYR A 78 -3.00 7.37 5.73
CA TYR A 78 -1.92 6.84 6.55
C TYR A 78 -0.67 6.58 5.72
N THR A 79 0.49 6.73 6.35
CA THR A 79 1.80 6.44 5.78
C THR A 79 2.52 5.44 6.68
N TYR A 80 3.03 4.37 6.09
CA TYR A 80 3.67 3.26 6.80
C TYR A 80 5.13 3.11 6.35
N LYS A 81 6.05 2.97 7.30
CA LYS A 81 7.51 2.90 7.04
C LYS A 81 8.26 1.85 7.85
N THR A 82 7.60 1.16 8.79
CA THR A 82 8.26 0.40 9.87
C THR A 82 8.03 -1.11 9.77
N ALA A 83 6.84 -1.61 10.11
CA ALA A 83 6.47 -3.02 9.95
C ALA A 83 5.93 -3.31 8.54
N PHE A 84 5.38 -2.28 7.91
CA PHE A 84 4.90 -2.26 6.54
C PHE A 84 5.46 -1.00 5.85
N ASN A 85 5.70 -1.07 4.55
CA ASN A 85 6.12 0.08 3.75
C ASN A 85 5.08 0.36 2.67
N GLY A 86 4.41 1.50 2.76
CA GLY A 86 3.27 1.80 1.91
C GLY A 86 2.39 2.92 2.45
N VAL A 87 1.20 3.05 1.89
CA VAL A 87 0.21 4.07 2.30
C VAL A 87 -1.21 3.51 2.30
N THR A 88 -2.11 4.15 3.03
CA THR A 88 -3.55 4.05 2.76
C THR A 88 -4.01 5.30 2.05
N ILE A 89 -4.71 5.14 0.94
CA ILE A 89 -5.18 6.23 0.09
C ILE A 89 -6.65 6.03 -0.28
N GLU A 90 -7.41 7.12 -0.27
CA GLU A 90 -8.77 7.19 -0.78
C GLU A 90 -8.78 7.83 -2.15
N LEU A 91 -9.42 7.19 -3.12
CA LEU A 91 -9.59 7.66 -4.50
C LEU A 91 -10.70 6.86 -5.21
N PRO A 92 -11.24 7.34 -6.35
CA PRO A 92 -12.17 6.55 -7.18
C PRO A 92 -11.55 5.22 -7.64
N ALA A 93 -12.31 4.12 -7.57
CA ALA A 93 -11.79 2.78 -7.83
C ALA A 93 -11.24 2.59 -9.27
N ASN A 94 -11.89 3.20 -10.26
CA ASN A 94 -11.47 3.22 -11.66
C ASN A 94 -10.10 3.90 -11.88
N GLU A 95 -9.68 4.80 -10.99
CA GLU A 95 -8.41 5.54 -11.08
C GLU A 95 -7.20 4.72 -10.58
N ILE A 96 -7.43 3.61 -9.87
CA ILE A 96 -6.38 2.70 -9.39
C ILE A 96 -5.53 2.15 -10.55
N LYS A 97 -6.14 1.97 -11.73
CA LYS A 97 -5.44 1.52 -12.96
C LYS A 97 -4.26 2.44 -13.35
N ARG A 98 -4.32 3.74 -13.02
CA ARG A 98 -3.21 4.67 -13.30
C ARG A 98 -1.99 4.39 -12.42
N LEU A 99 -2.21 3.80 -11.25
CA LEU A 99 -1.15 3.47 -10.29
C LEU A 99 -0.49 2.12 -10.60
N THR A 100 -1.18 1.19 -11.28
CA THR A 100 -0.70 -0.21 -11.46
C THR A 100 0.49 -0.37 -12.40
N ALA A 101 0.82 0.65 -13.20
CA ALA A 101 2.01 0.67 -14.05
C ALA A 101 3.29 1.10 -13.29
N SER A 102 3.14 1.54 -12.04
CA SER A 102 4.25 2.11 -11.28
C SER A 102 5.30 1.07 -10.86
N PRO A 103 6.61 1.36 -11.01
CA PRO A 103 7.65 0.47 -10.54
C PRO A 103 7.74 0.40 -9.00
N VAL A 104 7.21 1.38 -8.26
CA VAL A 104 7.30 1.42 -6.79
C VAL A 104 6.25 0.55 -6.11
N ILE A 105 5.11 0.30 -6.74
CA ILE A 105 3.99 -0.43 -6.14
C ILE A 105 4.17 -1.94 -6.34
N SER A 106 4.03 -2.69 -5.24
CA SER A 106 4.01 -4.15 -5.23
C SER A 106 2.57 -4.66 -5.34
N LYS A 107 1.70 -4.22 -4.42
CA LYS A 107 0.34 -4.73 -4.28
C LYS A 107 -0.62 -3.64 -3.81
N ILE A 108 -1.90 -3.80 -4.15
CA ILE A 108 -2.99 -2.90 -3.76
C ILE A 108 -4.10 -3.76 -3.16
N TYR A 109 -4.46 -3.48 -1.91
CA TYR A 109 -5.48 -4.20 -1.14
C TYR A 109 -6.68 -3.29 -0.86
N LEU A 110 -7.89 -3.86 -0.81
CA LEU A 110 -9.04 -3.12 -0.31
C LEU A 110 -8.88 -2.90 1.20
N ASP A 111 -9.04 -1.66 1.67
CA ASP A 111 -9.02 -1.34 3.10
C ASP A 111 -10.35 -1.79 3.73
N LYS A 112 -10.33 -2.94 4.42
CA LYS A 112 -11.51 -3.56 5.02
C LYS A 112 -11.54 -3.32 6.52
N GLN A 113 -12.67 -2.86 7.01
CA GLN A 113 -12.97 -2.88 8.43
C GLN A 113 -13.57 -4.25 8.79
N ILE A 114 -12.94 -4.95 9.73
CA ILE A 114 -13.45 -6.21 10.25
C ILE A 114 -14.03 -5.94 11.64
N GLN A 115 -15.28 -6.33 11.86
CA GLN A 115 -15.90 -6.35 13.17
C GLN A 115 -15.86 -7.78 13.70
N LEU A 116 -15.34 -7.95 14.91
CA LEU A 116 -15.42 -9.24 15.60
C LEU A 116 -16.81 -9.35 16.21
N GLU A 117 -17.44 -10.50 16.04
CA GLU A 117 -18.64 -10.81 16.82
C GLU A 117 -18.27 -10.80 18.30
N PRO A 118 -19.04 -10.12 19.16
CA PRO A 118 -18.81 -10.20 20.60
C PRO A 118 -19.00 -11.66 21.05
N PRO A 119 -18.25 -12.12 22.07
CA PRO A 119 -18.45 -13.46 22.62
C PRO A 119 -19.90 -13.60 23.11
N VAL A 120 -20.54 -14.73 22.80
CA VAL A 120 -21.90 -15.06 23.25
C VAL A 120 -21.94 -14.92 24.77
N GLN A 121 -22.87 -14.11 25.28
CA GLN A 121 -22.99 -13.95 26.73
C GLN A 121 -23.58 -15.22 27.33
N PRO A 122 -23.08 -15.70 28.49
CA PRO A 122 -23.59 -16.93 29.13
C PRO A 122 -25.11 -16.92 29.43
N ARG A 123 -25.75 -15.75 29.41
CA ARG A 123 -27.19 -15.59 29.63
C ARG A 123 -28.06 -15.95 28.43
N ASP A 124 -27.47 -16.02 27.23
CA ASP A 124 -28.17 -16.40 26.00
C ASP A 124 -28.15 -17.93 25.78
N GLN A 125 -27.63 -18.68 26.77
CA GLN A 125 -27.60 -20.15 26.79
C GLN A 125 -28.65 -20.76 27.75
N MET A 126 -29.56 -19.94 28.29
CA MET A 126 -30.64 -20.37 29.20
C MET A 126 -32.00 -20.40 28.50
#